data_AF-A0AAU6CP84-F1
#
_entry.id   AF-A0AAU6CP84-F1
#
_cell.length_a   1.000
_cell.length_b   1.000
_cell.length_c   1.000
_cell.angle_alpha   90.00
_cell.angle_beta   90.00
_cell.angle_gamma   90.00
#
_symmetry.space_group_name_H-M   'P 1'
#
loop_
_entity.id
_entity.type
_entity.pdbx_description
1 polymer ?
#
loop_
_entity_poly.entity_id
_entity_poly.type
_entity_poly.pdbx_seq_one_letter_code
_entity_poly.pdbx_strand_id
1 'polypeptide(L)'
;MIMSAALLGIASTPLCWLRGGPSGGQFIGATVQSAVAIIALAGGFLARPAAARSGRVYSAADTGEARADGGAEALSGLRGDAGAGGGSATAERTGPATAGGSGSIAITGVSLS
;
A
#
# COMPACT_ATOMS: atom_id res chain seq x y z
N MET A 1 -10.81 -22.86 -21.78
CA MET A 1 -9.93 -24.00 -21.43
C MET A 1 -9.86 -24.26 -19.93
N ILE A 2 -9.61 -23.26 -19.08
CA ILE A 2 -9.48 -23.45 -17.61
C ILE A 2 -10.77 -24.00 -16.97
N MET A 3 -11.94 -23.56 -17.44
CA MET A 3 -13.24 -24.03 -16.94
C MET A 3 -13.49 -25.53 -17.20
N SER A 4 -13.01 -26.04 -18.34
CA SER A 4 -13.17 -27.45 -18.72
C SER A 4 -12.30 -28.39 -17.88
N ALA A 5 -11.10 -27.95 -17.50
CA ALA A 5 -10.21 -28.70 -16.62
C ALA A 5 -10.77 -28.79 -15.18
N ALA A 6 -11.38 -27.71 -14.70
CA ALA A 6 -12.01 -27.67 -13.37
C ALA A 6 -13.20 -28.65 -13.27
N LEU A 7 -14.08 -28.67 -14.28
CA LEU A 7 -15.22 -29.58 -14.33
C LEU A 7 -14.81 -31.06 -14.39
N LEU A 8 -13.75 -31.37 -15.15
CA LEU A 8 -13.22 -32.74 -15.23
C LEU A 8 -12.62 -33.21 -13.89
N GLY A 9 -11.98 -32.30 -13.14
CA GLY A 9 -11.46 -32.59 -11.79
C GLY A 9 -12.58 -32.88 -10.80
N ILE A 10 -13.65 -32.09 -10.81
CA ILE A 10 -14.79 -32.25 -9.90
C ILE A 10 -15.53 -33.58 -10.18
N ALA A 11 -15.77 -33.91 -11.45
CA ALA A 11 -16.48 -35.13 -11.83
C ALA A 11 -15.67 -36.43 -11.58
N SER A 12 -14.34 -36.38 -11.65
CA SER A 12 -13.49 -37.57 -11.42
C SER A 12 -13.31 -37.93 -9.95
N THR A 13 -13.48 -36.95 -9.05
CA THR A 13 -13.32 -37.14 -7.61
C THR A 13 -14.25 -38.24 -7.03
N PRO A 14 -15.58 -38.24 -7.27
CA PRO A 14 -16.45 -39.31 -6.78
C PRO A 14 -16.18 -40.68 -7.42
N LEU A 15 -15.68 -40.72 -8.66
CA LEU A 15 -15.28 -41.96 -9.34
C LEU A 15 -14.07 -42.64 -8.67
N CYS A 16 -13.12 -41.87 -8.15
CA CYS A 16 -11.99 -42.40 -7.37
C CYS A 16 -12.42 -42.92 -6.00
N TRP A 17 -13.38 -42.27 -5.34
CA TRP A 17 -13.95 -42.73 -4.06
C TRP A 17 -14.68 -44.07 -4.20
N LEU A 18 -15.39 -44.29 -5.31
CA LEU A 18 -16.11 -45.54 -5.59
C LEU A 18 -15.21 -46.76 -5.86
N ARG A 19 -13.93 -46.56 -6.24
CA ARG A 19 -13.02 -47.64 -6.66
C ARG A 19 -11.99 -48.03 -5.59
N GLY A 20 -11.63 -47.13 -4.67
CA GLY A 20 -10.42 -47.25 -3.82
C GLY A 20 -10.61 -47.66 -2.36
N GLY A 21 -11.84 -47.76 -1.85
CA GLY A 21 -12.10 -48.02 -0.43
C GLY A 21 -11.71 -46.84 0.50
N PRO A 22 -11.96 -46.94 1.82
CA PRO A 22 -11.85 -45.84 2.77
C PRO A 22 -10.45 -45.20 2.86
N SER A 23 -9.39 -45.95 2.57
CA SER A 23 -8.01 -45.46 2.51
C SER A 23 -7.76 -44.53 1.32
N GLY A 24 -8.48 -44.71 0.20
CA GLY A 24 -8.38 -43.83 -0.97
C GLY A 24 -8.93 -42.43 -0.70
N GLY A 25 -9.99 -42.32 0.10
CA GLY A 25 -10.60 -41.04 0.46
C GLY A 25 -9.67 -40.14 1.27
N GLN A 26 -8.90 -40.71 2.20
CA GLN A 26 -7.92 -39.96 2.99
C GLN A 26 -6.76 -39.44 2.14
N PHE A 27 -6.27 -40.26 1.21
CA PHE A 27 -5.17 -39.88 0.31
C PHE A 27 -5.60 -38.76 -0.66
N ILE A 28 -6.81 -38.86 -1.21
CA ILE A 28 -7.39 -37.83 -2.08
C ILE A 28 -7.61 -36.54 -1.30
N GLY A 29 -8.17 -36.63 -0.08
CA GLY A 29 -8.37 -35.48 0.79
C GLY A 29 -7.06 -34.76 1.12
N ALA A 30 -6.02 -35.51 1.53
CA ALA A 30 -4.70 -34.97 1.80
C ALA A 30 -4.07 -34.32 0.56
N THR A 31 -4.27 -34.90 -0.61
CA THR A 31 -3.75 -34.36 -1.88
C THR A 31 -4.46 -33.05 -2.26
N VAL A 32 -5.79 -32.99 -2.16
CA VAL A 32 -6.57 -31.77 -2.46
C VAL A 32 -6.22 -30.67 -1.47
N GLN A 33 -6.15 -30.99 -0.18
CA GLN A 33 -5.75 -30.01 0.85
C GLN A 33 -4.34 -29.46 0.59
N SER A 34 -3.40 -30.34 0.23
CA SER A 34 -2.03 -29.93 -0.12
C SER A 34 -2.00 -29.04 -1.36
N ALA A 35 -2.78 -29.38 -2.40
CA ALA A 35 -2.88 -28.57 -3.62
C ALA A 35 -3.47 -27.18 -3.33
N VAL A 36 -4.55 -27.10 -2.55
CA VAL A 36 -5.15 -25.83 -2.14
C VAL A 36 -4.17 -25.00 -1.31
N ALA A 37 -3.43 -25.62 -0.39
CA ALA A 37 -2.41 -24.94 0.40
C ALA A 37 -1.28 -24.36 -0.46
N ILE A 38 -0.80 -25.11 -1.46
CA ILE A 38 0.23 -24.64 -2.39
C ILE A 38 -0.28 -23.47 -3.24
N ILE A 39 -1.51 -23.57 -3.75
CA ILE A 39 -2.14 -22.49 -4.53
C ILE A 39 -2.35 -21.25 -3.66
N ALA A 40 -2.80 -21.42 -2.41
CA ALA A 40 -2.97 -20.32 -1.47
C ALA A 40 -1.62 -19.65 -1.13
N LEU A 41 -0.56 -20.43 -0.96
CA LEU A 41 0.78 -19.91 -0.69
C LEU A 41 1.34 -19.17 -1.91
N ALA A 42 1.28 -19.76 -3.10
CA ALA A 42 1.68 -19.11 -4.36
C ALA A 42 0.85 -17.84 -4.61
N GLY A 43 -0.45 -17.93 -4.37
CA GLY A 43 -1.39 -16.81 -4.38
C GLY A 43 -0.97 -15.72 -3.40
N GLY A 44 -0.53 -16.04 -2.18
CA GLY A 44 -0.03 -15.07 -1.22
C GLY A 44 1.25 -14.35 -1.66
N PHE A 45 2.14 -15.02 -2.41
CA PHE A 45 3.32 -14.38 -3.00
C PHE A 45 2.96 -13.42 -4.15
N LEU A 46 1.98 -13.79 -4.99
CA LEU A 46 1.55 -12.96 -6.12
C LEU A 46 0.58 -11.84 -5.70
N ALA A 47 -0.32 -12.14 -4.77
CA ALA A 47 -1.25 -11.22 -4.13
C ALA A 47 -0.58 -10.53 -2.94
N ARG A 48 0.75 -10.32 -3.01
CA ARG A 48 1.42 -9.35 -2.15
C ARG A 48 0.57 -8.10 -2.24
N PRO A 49 -0.13 -7.68 -1.16
CA PRO A 49 -1.00 -6.53 -1.24
C PRO A 49 -0.11 -5.43 -1.79
N ALA A 50 -0.50 -4.86 -2.94
CA ALA A 50 0.21 -3.74 -3.52
C ALA A 50 0.26 -2.73 -2.39
N ALA A 51 1.41 -2.68 -1.70
CA ALA A 51 1.49 -2.23 -0.31
C ALA A 51 0.72 -0.94 -0.29
N ALA A 52 -0.49 -0.94 0.29
CA ALA A 52 -1.53 0.06 -0.01
C ALA A 52 -0.81 1.38 0.03
N ARG A 53 -0.54 1.99 -1.15
CA ARG A 53 0.61 2.89 -1.34
C ARG A 53 0.49 3.91 -0.24
N SER A 54 1.23 3.68 0.85
CA SER A 54 0.84 4.22 2.15
C SER A 54 1.32 5.62 2.03
N GLY A 55 0.45 6.45 1.48
CA GLY A 55 0.78 7.81 1.15
C GLY A 55 1.28 8.40 2.44
N ARG A 56 2.52 8.86 2.41
CA ARG A 56 3.17 9.28 3.62
C ARG A 56 2.35 10.43 4.20
N VAL A 57 1.93 10.28 5.45
CA VAL A 57 1.15 11.29 6.16
C VAL A 57 2.13 12.17 6.92
N TYR A 58 2.12 13.45 6.62
CA TYR A 58 2.91 14.47 7.28
C TYR A 58 1.99 15.42 8.05
N SER A 59 2.36 15.75 9.27
CA SER A 59 1.64 16.73 10.08
C SER A 59 2.62 17.65 10.80
N ALA A 60 2.33 18.96 10.80
CA ALA A 60 2.99 19.95 11.63
C ALA A 60 1.91 20.75 12.36
N ALA A 61 2.08 20.96 13.67
CA ALA A 61 1.19 21.79 14.47
C ALA A 61 2.02 22.75 15.34
N ASP A 62 1.46 23.91 15.68
CA ASP A 62 2.13 24.92 16.53
C ASP A 62 3.50 25.35 15.99
N THR A 63 3.63 25.54 14.68
CA THR A 63 4.93 25.97 14.17
C THR A 63 5.22 27.40 14.61
N GLY A 64 6.49 27.68 14.87
CA GLY A 64 6.94 29.00 15.28
C GLY A 64 7.04 29.97 14.10
N GLU A 65 7.65 31.12 14.37
CA GLU A 65 7.90 32.13 13.35
C GLU A 65 9.09 31.78 12.43
N ALA A 66 8.95 32.05 11.13
CA ALA A 66 10.02 31.98 10.14
C ALA A 66 10.35 33.38 9.59
N ARG A 67 11.62 33.73 9.37
CA ARG A 67 11.99 35.01 8.74
C ARG A 67 13.17 34.85 7.79
N ALA A 68 13.20 35.67 6.75
CA ALA A 68 14.18 35.65 5.69
C ALA A 68 14.32 37.05 5.07
N ASP A 69 15.49 37.42 4.55
CA ASP A 69 15.81 38.75 4.01
C ASP A 69 16.89 38.64 2.88
N GLY A 70 17.13 39.71 2.08
CA GLY A 70 18.18 39.79 1.05
C GLY A 70 18.09 38.86 -0.17
N GLY A 71 17.32 37.78 -0.12
CA GLY A 71 17.21 36.80 -1.19
C GLY A 71 16.98 35.36 -0.79
N ALA A 72 16.18 35.19 0.26
CA ALA A 72 15.99 34.03 1.08
C ALA A 72 14.52 33.61 1.28
N GLU A 73 14.10 32.47 0.73
CA GLU A 73 13.71 31.29 1.52
C GLU A 73 13.03 31.40 2.91
N ALA A 74 11.76 31.11 3.15
CA ALA A 74 11.25 30.86 4.51
C ALA A 74 9.94 30.10 4.44
N LEU A 75 9.64 29.35 5.49
CA LEU A 75 8.51 28.43 5.60
C LEU A 75 8.16 28.13 7.06
N SER A 76 6.89 27.92 7.39
CA SER A 76 6.37 27.68 8.73
C SER A 76 5.22 26.69 8.63
N GLY A 77 5.55 25.41 8.64
CA GLY A 77 4.63 24.32 8.39
C GLY A 77 5.41 23.22 7.68
N LEU A 78 4.91 22.65 6.60
CA LEU A 78 5.56 21.53 5.92
C LEU A 78 6.10 21.91 4.55
N ARG A 79 7.28 21.39 4.19
CA ARG A 79 7.80 21.42 2.81
C ARG A 79 8.04 19.99 2.34
N GLY A 80 7.67 19.67 1.10
CA GLY A 80 7.97 18.36 0.50
C GLY A 80 7.68 18.32 -0.99
N ASP A 81 7.85 17.14 -1.60
CA ASP A 81 7.47 16.94 -3.00
C ASP A 81 6.09 16.28 -3.08
N ALA A 82 5.31 16.64 -4.10
CA ALA A 82 4.06 15.98 -4.43
C ALA A 82 4.35 14.56 -4.98
N GLY A 83 4.69 13.63 -4.10
CA GLY A 83 4.98 12.26 -4.48
C GLY A 83 3.77 11.60 -5.17
N ALA A 84 4.03 10.79 -6.20
CA ALA A 84 3.01 10.05 -6.98
C ALA A 84 2.25 8.96 -6.19
N GLY A 85 2.16 9.08 -4.86
CA GLY A 85 1.60 8.09 -3.97
C GLY A 85 0.75 8.70 -2.88
N GLY A 86 -0.36 9.37 -3.26
CA GLY A 86 -1.55 9.59 -2.42
C GLY A 86 -1.35 9.93 -0.95
N GLY A 87 -0.30 10.67 -0.61
CA GLY A 87 0.01 11.08 0.77
C GLY A 87 -0.77 12.32 1.17
N SER A 88 -0.86 12.57 2.47
CA SER A 88 -1.48 13.77 3.02
C SER A 88 -0.46 14.59 3.80
N ALA A 89 -0.57 15.91 3.71
CA ALA A 89 0.27 16.85 4.45
C ALA A 89 -0.65 17.88 5.11
N THR A 90 -0.56 18.01 6.44
CA THR A 90 -1.42 18.90 7.23
C THR A 90 -0.55 19.83 8.06
N ALA A 91 -0.83 21.13 8.02
CA ALA A 91 -0.17 22.11 8.87
C ALA A 91 -1.22 22.90 9.65
N GLU A 92 -1.12 22.90 10.97
CA GLU A 92 -2.06 23.54 11.89
C GLU A 92 -1.35 24.55 12.79
N ARG A 93 -2.05 25.64 13.16
CA ARG A 93 -1.52 26.69 14.06
C ARG A 93 -0.09 27.11 13.70
N THR A 94 0.12 27.42 12.43
CA THR A 94 1.44 27.78 11.94
C THR A 94 1.77 29.24 12.23
N GLY A 95 2.94 29.48 12.82
CA GLY A 95 3.45 30.81 13.16
C GLY A 95 3.83 31.62 11.92
N PRO A 96 4.01 32.94 12.07
CA PRO A 96 4.20 33.87 10.95
C PRO A 96 5.46 33.58 10.15
N ALA A 97 5.47 33.91 8.85
CA ALA A 97 6.70 33.85 8.05
C ALA A 97 6.99 35.16 7.30
N THR A 98 8.22 35.65 7.37
CA THR A 98 8.66 36.91 6.76
C THR A 98 9.77 36.67 5.75
N ALA A 99 9.76 37.36 4.61
CA ALA A 99 10.80 37.32 3.58
C ALA A 99 11.09 38.75 3.08
N GLY A 100 12.34 39.21 3.02
CA GLY A 100 12.73 40.50 2.41
C GLY A 100 13.87 40.31 1.40
N GLY A 101 14.09 41.15 0.39
CA GLY A 101 15.24 41.00 -0.56
C GLY A 101 15.16 39.91 -1.66
N SER A 102 16.25 39.75 -2.44
CA SER A 102 16.29 39.19 -3.82
C SER A 102 16.65 37.69 -3.94
N GLY A 103 15.63 36.82 -4.10
CA GLY A 103 15.71 35.36 -3.90
C GLY A 103 14.84 34.88 -2.73
N SER A 104 14.06 35.81 -2.15
CA SER A 104 13.37 35.59 -0.89
C SER A 104 12.02 34.91 -0.95
N ILE A 105 11.80 33.97 -0.06
CA ILE A 105 10.60 33.18 0.15
C ILE A 105 10.34 33.15 1.68
N ALA A 106 9.20 32.63 2.13
CA ALA A 106 8.23 33.30 3.01
C ALA A 106 6.98 32.43 3.10
N ILE A 107 6.97 31.29 3.81
CA ILE A 107 5.87 30.33 3.77
C ILE A 107 5.36 30.08 5.18
N THR A 108 4.06 29.87 5.32
CA THR A 108 3.44 29.27 6.50
C THR A 108 2.41 28.26 5.97
N GLY A 109 2.12 27.16 6.65
CA GLY A 109 1.35 26.05 6.09
C GLY A 109 2.19 25.04 5.29
N VAL A 110 1.59 24.38 4.29
CA VAL A 110 2.23 23.32 3.49
C VAL A 110 2.69 23.84 2.12
N SER A 111 3.94 23.57 1.74
CA SER A 111 4.51 23.80 0.41
C SER A 111 4.90 22.47 -0.22
N LEU A 112 4.31 22.14 -1.37
CA LEU A 112 4.62 20.95 -2.14
C LEU A 112 5.16 21.33 -3.52
N SER A 113 6.33 20.79 -3.90
CA SER A 113 6.95 20.96 -5.23
C SER A 113 6.80 19.74 -6.14
#